data_AF-D8K6P7-F1
#
_entry.id   AF-D8K6P7-F1
#
_cell.length_a   1.000
_cell.length_b   1.000
_cell.length_c   1.000
_cell.angle_alpha   90.00
_cell.angle_beta   90.00
_cell.angle_gamma   90.00
#
_symmetry.space_group_name_H-M   'P 1'
#
loop_
_entity.id
_entity.type
_entity.pdbx_description
1 polymer ?
#
loop_
_entity_poly.entity_id
_entity_poly.type
_entity_poly.pdbx_seq_one_letter_code
_entity_poly.pdbx_strand_id
1 'polypeptide(L)'
;MFRNRLKTTTNLVLATGISMMAFGTHATVITNGYVFPDAAITPTGTSQINVGYGGASGELEVNGGGTGNGFTAIGGSGLLVGAGAGSTGGVRIIGNGISGSATATINNGIGARIGLGGTGALEVRQGGVLESNADIHLGESFSGSTGTSNVTIDGAGSVLRSQTASGSFAGGGRILVPFGAASSTLTVSNGGLVDAVGGQLSEFEQGAVFIGDYSEATAANVNVTVTGEGSTIQAQHGIFVENQFGQAVVNITDGGAVKQLEPGFVFDGKQEPGIIIDSLDANGAQVNVSGISASGVASSLSAVTDIDIGIEVSQGKSTGHLLVENGGKVTTLTDINISSNNSDPRVTSVSGQDSSLTVRNGGMATAQNVFVNADGRLSGDGTITGNVIVDGGTVAPGNSPGTMTIDGDFIVNGGTLELEIDSLFDRDEFIVSGDVIFGATAMIDLILGFEPMDILNIEDFFSGFTVFQVNNNFNPLTNIDVMFTANSGITGGSIVNIGLGGEMFALTAAGGAASVAEPGTFALLGFGLGGILLARRRRKVVV
;
A
#
# COMPACT_ATOMS: atom_id res chain seq x y z
N MET A 1 8.31 -78.91 63.38
CA MET A 1 7.54 -79.80 62.48
C MET A 1 6.08 -79.35 62.46
N PHE A 2 5.58 -79.01 61.26
CA PHE A 2 4.17 -78.99 60.83
C PHE A 2 3.15 -77.98 61.40
N ARG A 3 2.98 -76.84 60.69
CA ARG A 3 1.88 -76.56 59.73
C ARG A 3 1.70 -75.05 59.55
N ASN A 4 2.27 -74.50 58.47
CA ASN A 4 1.90 -73.18 57.97
C ASN A 4 0.78 -73.34 56.92
N ARG A 5 -0.38 -72.75 57.19
CA ARG A 5 -1.39 -72.40 56.19
C ARG A 5 -1.39 -70.89 56.07
N LEU A 6 -0.74 -70.35 55.04
CA LEU A 6 -0.96 -68.96 54.63
C LEU A 6 -1.85 -68.97 53.39
N LYS A 7 -2.97 -68.27 53.49
CA LYS A 7 -4.01 -68.15 52.48
C LYS A 7 -3.47 -67.43 51.25
N THR A 8 -3.83 -67.97 50.11
CA THR A 8 -3.78 -67.40 48.77
C THR A 8 -4.49 -66.04 48.73
N THR A 9 -3.74 -64.98 48.47
CA THR A 9 -4.26 -63.76 47.83
C THR A 9 -3.57 -63.63 46.49
N THR A 10 -4.37 -63.84 45.45
CA THR A 10 -4.07 -63.71 44.04
C THR A 10 -3.72 -62.24 43.74
N ASN A 11 -2.43 -61.92 43.65
CA ASN A 11 -1.99 -60.70 42.97
C ASN A 11 -1.99 -60.98 41.47
N LEU A 12 -3.06 -60.56 40.80
CA LEU A 12 -3.09 -60.41 39.35
C LEU A 12 -2.10 -59.28 39.01
N VAL A 13 -0.88 -59.64 38.62
CA VAL A 13 0.05 -58.71 37.97
C VAL A 13 -0.50 -58.44 36.58
N LEU A 14 -1.34 -57.42 36.45
CA LEU A 14 -1.65 -56.82 35.17
C LEU A 14 -0.44 -56.00 34.76
N ALA A 15 0.55 -56.66 34.15
CA ALA A 15 1.57 -56.00 33.35
C ALA A 15 0.89 -55.39 32.12
N THR A 16 0.23 -54.25 32.30
CA THR A 16 -0.01 -53.35 31.18
C THR A 16 1.34 -52.73 30.86
N GLY A 17 2.03 -53.33 29.91
CA GLY A 17 3.06 -52.65 29.16
C GLY A 17 2.41 -51.44 28.52
N ILE A 18 2.45 -50.30 29.21
CA ILE A 18 2.34 -48.99 28.56
C ILE A 18 3.64 -48.88 27.76
N SER A 19 3.61 -49.45 26.56
CA SER A 19 4.50 -49.04 25.50
C SER A 19 4.26 -47.55 25.37
N MET A 20 5.22 -46.75 25.84
CA MET A 20 5.35 -45.37 25.41
C MET A 20 5.62 -45.44 23.91
N MET A 21 4.54 -45.55 23.12
CA MET A 21 4.55 -45.12 21.74
C MET A 21 4.80 -43.62 21.84
N ALA A 22 6.07 -43.23 21.77
CA ALA A 22 6.44 -41.90 21.36
C ALA A 22 5.75 -41.69 20.01
N PHE A 23 4.73 -40.85 19.98
CA PHE A 23 4.17 -40.35 18.74
C PHE A 23 5.30 -39.57 18.06
N GLY A 24 5.96 -40.23 17.12
CA GLY A 24 6.95 -39.63 16.25
C GLY A 24 6.28 -38.51 15.46
N THR A 25 6.76 -37.30 15.71
CA THR A 25 6.59 -36.08 14.94
C THR A 25 6.50 -36.34 13.43
N HIS A 26 5.39 -35.93 12.82
CA HIS A 26 5.15 -36.03 11.38
C HIS A 26 5.89 -34.93 10.62
N ALA A 27 6.86 -35.28 9.77
CA ALA A 27 6.96 -34.69 8.44
C ALA A 27 7.07 -35.75 7.39
N THR A 28 6.32 -35.50 6.33
CA THR A 28 6.42 -36.23 5.08
C THR A 28 6.95 -35.23 4.05
N VAL A 29 8.18 -35.43 3.58
CA VAL A 29 8.74 -34.72 2.41
C VAL A 29 8.53 -35.61 1.18
N ILE A 30 8.03 -35.04 0.07
CA ILE A 30 7.57 -35.75 -1.14
C ILE A 30 8.35 -35.27 -2.38
N THR A 31 8.77 -36.22 -3.22
CA THR A 31 9.09 -36.01 -4.64
C THR A 31 8.07 -36.78 -5.49
N ASN A 32 7.21 -36.02 -6.17
CA ASN A 32 6.26 -36.40 -7.22
C ASN A 32 5.04 -37.28 -6.82
N GLY A 33 3.87 -36.63 -6.68
CA GLY A 33 2.52 -37.18 -6.93
C GLY A 33 2.03 -38.30 -6.00
N TYR A 34 1.19 -37.96 -5.01
CA TYR A 34 0.58 -38.82 -3.98
C TYR A 34 1.56 -39.57 -3.06
N VAL A 35 1.46 -39.41 -1.72
CA VAL A 35 2.14 -40.32 -0.77
C VAL A 35 1.22 -40.87 0.32
N PHE A 36 0.93 -42.16 0.13
CA PHE A 36 1.06 -43.26 1.09
C PHE A 36 1.84 -44.37 0.34
N PRO A 37 2.70 -45.21 0.96
CA PRO A 37 3.68 -45.00 2.04
C PRO A 37 5.15 -45.23 1.59
N ASP A 38 6.11 -44.71 2.38
CA ASP A 38 7.54 -45.04 2.48
C ASP A 38 8.55 -44.61 1.38
N ALA A 39 9.24 -43.48 1.60
CA ALA A 39 10.72 -43.37 1.51
C ALA A 39 11.23 -41.96 1.90
N ALA A 40 12.33 -41.90 2.65
CA ALA A 40 13.03 -40.66 3.00
C ALA A 40 13.81 -40.11 1.80
N ILE A 41 13.56 -38.85 1.42
CA ILE A 41 14.28 -38.19 0.34
C ILE A 41 15.34 -37.27 0.94
N THR A 42 16.56 -37.37 0.41
CA THR A 42 17.67 -36.43 0.64
C THR A 42 17.74 -35.53 -0.60
N PRO A 43 17.19 -34.30 -0.60
CA PRO A 43 17.09 -33.51 -1.81
C PRO A 43 18.47 -32.93 -2.17
N THR A 44 19.05 -33.36 -3.28
CA THR A 44 20.24 -32.73 -3.85
C THR A 44 19.88 -31.97 -5.13
N GLY A 45 19.83 -30.64 -5.03
CA GLY A 45 20.21 -29.65 -6.06
C GLY A 45 19.31 -29.40 -7.27
N THR A 46 18.69 -30.42 -7.88
CA THR A 46 18.04 -30.25 -9.20
C THR A 46 16.53 -30.48 -9.21
N SER A 47 15.97 -31.05 -8.14
CA SER A 47 14.53 -31.34 -8.07
C SER A 47 13.71 -30.15 -7.58
N GLN A 48 12.48 -30.05 -8.08
CA GLN A 48 11.47 -29.13 -7.57
C GLN A 48 10.81 -29.73 -6.32
N ILE A 49 10.42 -28.85 -5.39
CA ILE A 49 9.65 -29.18 -4.20
C ILE A 49 8.20 -28.77 -4.48
N ASN A 50 7.28 -29.73 -4.49
CA ASN A 50 5.87 -29.48 -4.80
C ASN A 50 4.99 -29.81 -3.58
N VAL A 51 4.24 -28.84 -3.09
CA VAL A 51 3.38 -28.96 -1.90
C VAL A 51 1.96 -28.59 -2.28
N GLY A 52 1.07 -29.59 -2.37
CA GLY A 52 -0.29 -29.40 -2.90
C GLY A 52 -0.29 -29.11 -4.40
N TYR A 53 -0.36 -30.17 -5.23
CA TYR A 53 -0.27 -30.09 -6.69
C TYR A 53 -1.37 -30.89 -7.38
N GLY A 54 -1.83 -30.43 -8.53
CA GLY A 54 -2.70 -31.22 -9.42
C GLY A 54 -4.08 -31.54 -8.84
N GLY A 55 -4.66 -30.59 -8.10
CA GLY A 55 -5.96 -30.70 -7.43
C GLY A 55 -5.89 -31.34 -6.04
N ALA A 56 -4.69 -31.66 -5.54
CA ALA A 56 -4.49 -32.23 -4.21
C ALA A 56 -4.06 -31.18 -3.18
N SER A 57 -4.32 -31.49 -1.90
CA SER A 57 -3.81 -30.71 -0.77
C SER A 57 -2.47 -31.26 -0.26
N GLY A 58 -1.60 -30.41 0.30
CA GLY A 58 -0.35 -30.84 0.91
C GLY A 58 0.22 -29.81 1.89
N GLU A 59 1.00 -30.28 2.86
CA GLU A 59 1.65 -29.46 3.88
C GLU A 59 3.12 -29.87 4.03
N LEU A 60 4.00 -28.89 4.22
CA LEU A 60 5.42 -29.09 4.52
C LEU A 60 5.82 -28.18 5.67
N GLU A 61 6.54 -28.74 6.64
CA GLU A 61 7.16 -27.98 7.71
C GLU A 61 8.69 -28.11 7.59
N VAL A 62 9.43 -27.05 7.92
CA VAL A 62 10.88 -27.04 8.14
C VAL A 62 11.07 -26.40 9.50
N ASN A 63 11.66 -27.11 10.44
CA ASN A 63 11.64 -26.73 11.85
C ASN A 63 13.04 -26.79 12.47
N GLY A 64 13.50 -25.65 12.97
CA GLY A 64 14.80 -25.48 13.64
C GLY A 64 14.79 -25.86 15.13
N GLY A 65 13.63 -26.20 15.68
CA GLY A 65 13.42 -26.62 17.06
C GLY A 65 13.60 -28.12 17.28
N GLY A 66 13.94 -28.49 18.52
CA GLY A 66 14.15 -29.89 18.91
C GLY A 66 12.90 -30.77 18.93
N THR A 67 11.71 -30.19 18.73
CA THR A 67 10.42 -30.90 18.70
C THR A 67 9.84 -31.02 17.29
N GLY A 68 10.64 -30.64 16.29
CA GLY A 68 10.23 -30.61 14.90
C GLY A 68 10.24 -31.98 14.23
N ASN A 69 10.01 -31.92 12.94
CA ASN A 69 9.87 -33.06 12.07
C ASN A 69 11.19 -33.67 11.56
N GLY A 70 12.31 -33.17 12.10
CA GLY A 70 13.67 -33.60 11.77
C GLY A 70 14.36 -32.81 10.65
N PHE A 71 13.64 -31.96 9.90
CA PHE A 71 14.22 -31.15 8.83
C PHE A 71 14.47 -29.73 9.30
N THR A 72 15.74 -29.37 9.46
CA THR A 72 16.16 -27.98 9.70
C THR A 72 16.49 -27.25 8.39
N ALA A 73 16.61 -27.96 7.27
CA ALA A 73 16.93 -27.39 5.98
C ALA A 73 16.33 -28.22 4.84
N ILE A 74 15.83 -27.53 3.80
CA ILE A 74 15.45 -28.11 2.51
C ILE A 74 16.06 -27.28 1.38
N GLY A 75 16.27 -27.90 0.20
CA GLY A 75 16.71 -27.15 -0.96
C GLY A 75 16.34 -27.80 -2.28
N GLY A 76 16.19 -26.99 -3.32
CA GLY A 76 15.74 -27.43 -4.64
C GLY A 76 15.99 -26.43 -5.76
N SER A 77 15.51 -26.76 -6.96
CA SER A 77 15.49 -25.91 -8.15
C SER A 77 14.14 -25.19 -8.35
N GLY A 78 13.24 -25.32 -7.37
CA GLY A 78 11.96 -24.63 -7.35
C GLY A 78 11.15 -25.05 -6.14
N LEU A 79 10.27 -24.15 -5.69
CA LEU A 79 9.28 -24.42 -4.66
C LEU A 79 7.89 -24.06 -5.21
N LEU A 80 7.05 -25.05 -5.46
CA LEU A 80 5.66 -24.87 -5.88
C LEU A 80 4.74 -25.20 -4.71
N VAL A 81 3.90 -24.24 -4.31
CA VAL A 81 2.94 -24.41 -3.20
C VAL A 81 1.54 -24.11 -3.70
N GLY A 82 0.64 -25.10 -3.68
CA GLY A 82 -0.73 -24.92 -4.17
C GLY A 82 -0.80 -24.75 -5.70
N ALA A 83 -0.10 -25.59 -6.45
CA ALA A 83 0.06 -25.46 -7.90
C ALA A 83 -0.96 -26.28 -8.71
N GLY A 84 -1.74 -25.59 -9.54
CA GLY A 84 -2.80 -26.14 -10.38
C GLY A 84 -4.20 -25.94 -9.80
N ALA A 85 -5.20 -25.90 -10.69
CA ALA A 85 -6.60 -25.66 -10.32
C ALA A 85 -7.08 -26.61 -9.21
N GLY A 86 -7.69 -26.05 -8.17
CA GLY A 86 -8.22 -26.79 -7.02
C GLY A 86 -7.17 -27.32 -6.04
N SER A 87 -5.88 -27.08 -6.26
CA SER A 87 -4.82 -27.51 -5.34
C SER A 87 -4.73 -26.59 -4.13
N THR A 88 -4.30 -27.13 -2.99
CA THR A 88 -4.04 -26.34 -1.77
C THR A 88 -2.70 -26.75 -1.15
N GLY A 89 -1.75 -25.84 -1.03
CA GLY A 89 -0.45 -26.12 -0.43
C GLY A 89 -0.17 -25.23 0.77
N GLY A 90 0.49 -25.76 1.79
CA GLY A 90 1.02 -24.98 2.90
C GLY A 90 2.48 -25.31 3.18
N VAL A 91 3.31 -24.28 3.35
CA VAL A 91 4.71 -24.43 3.77
C VAL A 91 4.94 -23.58 5.02
N ARG A 92 5.53 -24.19 6.06
CA ARG A 92 5.89 -23.51 7.31
C ARG A 92 7.39 -23.67 7.57
N ILE A 93 8.14 -22.57 7.62
CA ILE A 93 9.57 -22.53 7.92
C ILE A 93 9.72 -21.84 9.28
N ILE A 94 9.87 -22.64 10.34
CA ILE A 94 9.80 -22.19 11.73
C ILE A 94 11.17 -22.36 12.37
N GLY A 95 11.87 -21.26 12.61
CA GLY A 95 13.13 -21.27 13.33
C GLY A 95 12.97 -21.43 14.85
N ASN A 96 14.05 -21.25 15.59
CA ASN A 96 14.13 -21.32 17.05
C ASN A 96 14.43 -19.95 17.71
N GLY A 97 14.19 -18.86 16.98
CA GLY A 97 14.53 -17.49 17.34
C GLY A 97 15.88 -17.00 16.80
N ILE A 98 16.71 -17.91 16.25
CA ILE A 98 17.94 -17.56 15.55
C ILE A 98 17.68 -17.60 14.04
N SER A 99 18.04 -16.53 13.32
CA SER A 99 17.91 -16.48 11.87
C SER A 99 18.67 -17.64 11.20
N GLY A 100 18.03 -18.32 10.26
CA GLY A 100 18.58 -19.46 9.53
C GLY A 100 18.58 -20.78 10.31
N SER A 101 17.93 -20.84 11.47
CA SER A 101 17.78 -22.11 12.21
C SER A 101 16.84 -23.11 11.51
N ALA A 102 15.94 -22.61 10.66
CA ALA A 102 15.18 -23.39 9.67
C ALA A 102 15.33 -22.73 8.30
N THR A 103 15.74 -23.47 7.28
CA THR A 103 16.00 -22.89 5.95
C THR A 103 15.32 -23.64 4.81
N ALA A 104 14.84 -22.89 3.82
CA ALA A 104 14.53 -23.39 2.50
C ALA A 104 15.33 -22.59 1.47
N THR A 105 16.13 -23.27 0.66
CA THR A 105 17.01 -22.62 -0.32
C THR A 105 16.69 -23.08 -1.74
N ILE A 106 16.34 -22.14 -2.61
CA ILE A 106 16.05 -22.38 -4.03
C ILE A 106 17.20 -21.85 -4.87
N ASN A 107 18.06 -22.76 -5.33
CA ASN A 107 19.37 -22.37 -5.85
C ASN A 107 19.35 -21.91 -7.30
N ASN A 108 18.36 -22.35 -8.08
CA ASN A 108 18.22 -22.10 -9.52
C ASN A 108 16.77 -22.39 -9.94
N GLY A 109 16.45 -22.18 -11.22
CA GLY A 109 15.25 -22.71 -11.86
C GLY A 109 14.09 -21.72 -11.87
N ILE A 110 12.91 -22.19 -11.48
CA ILE A 110 11.68 -21.40 -11.53
C ILE A 110 11.43 -20.61 -10.23
N GLY A 111 12.38 -20.58 -9.30
CA GLY A 111 12.23 -19.89 -8.01
C GLY A 111 11.11 -20.45 -7.13
N ALA A 112 10.52 -19.59 -6.29
CA ALA A 112 9.39 -19.95 -5.45
C ALA A 112 8.08 -19.43 -6.06
N ARG A 113 7.04 -20.26 -6.07
CA ARG A 113 5.71 -19.96 -6.59
C ARG A 113 4.67 -20.40 -5.56
N ILE A 114 4.07 -19.44 -4.89
CA ILE A 114 3.06 -19.67 -3.86
C ILE A 114 1.69 -19.35 -4.45
N GLY A 115 0.82 -20.34 -4.62
CA GLY A 115 -0.50 -20.15 -5.23
C GLY A 115 -0.46 -20.05 -6.76
N LEU A 116 0.17 -21.00 -7.45
CA LEU A 116 0.25 -21.05 -8.92
C LEU A 116 -1.02 -21.69 -9.51
N GLY A 117 -2.06 -20.89 -9.76
CA GLY A 117 -3.37 -21.34 -10.24
C GLY A 117 -4.21 -22.13 -9.23
N GLY A 118 -3.70 -22.33 -8.01
CA GLY A 118 -4.41 -22.89 -6.86
C GLY A 118 -4.27 -21.98 -5.63
N THR A 119 -4.37 -22.54 -4.43
CA THR A 119 -4.22 -21.80 -3.16
C THR A 119 -2.93 -22.20 -2.46
N GLY A 120 -2.02 -21.24 -2.25
CA GLY A 120 -0.76 -21.47 -1.54
C GLY A 120 -0.68 -20.66 -0.24
N ALA A 121 -0.17 -21.29 0.82
CA ALA A 121 0.17 -20.63 2.06
C ALA A 121 1.66 -20.77 2.37
N LEU A 122 2.31 -19.70 2.81
CA LEU A 122 3.70 -19.71 3.26
C LEU A 122 3.81 -18.97 4.59
N GLU A 123 4.34 -19.64 5.61
CA GLU A 123 4.71 -19.02 6.89
C GLU A 123 6.23 -19.12 7.09
N VAL A 124 6.89 -18.00 7.31
CA VAL A 124 8.30 -17.94 7.74
C VAL A 124 8.34 -17.26 9.10
N ARG A 125 8.68 -18.02 10.15
CA ARG A 125 8.52 -17.57 11.54
C ARG A 125 9.73 -17.85 12.39
N GLN A 126 9.90 -17.04 13.45
CA GLN A 126 10.86 -17.27 14.54
C GLN A 126 12.29 -17.53 14.05
N GLY A 127 12.79 -16.77 13.07
CA GLY A 127 14.13 -16.98 12.52
C GLY A 127 14.20 -17.98 11.37
N GLY A 128 13.06 -18.41 10.83
CA GLY A 128 13.01 -19.19 9.59
C GLY A 128 13.49 -18.36 8.37
N VAL A 129 14.02 -19.02 7.35
CA VAL A 129 14.50 -18.33 6.14
C VAL A 129 14.04 -19.08 4.89
N LEU A 130 13.38 -18.38 3.97
CA LEU A 130 13.24 -18.79 2.58
C LEU A 130 14.14 -17.89 1.73
N GLU A 131 15.10 -18.49 1.03
CA GLU A 131 16.02 -17.79 0.15
C GLU A 131 15.95 -18.40 -1.25
N SER A 132 15.81 -17.55 -2.27
CA SER A 132 15.72 -17.95 -3.68
C SER A 132 16.71 -17.15 -4.51
N ASN A 133 17.50 -17.84 -5.32
CA ASN A 133 18.39 -17.26 -6.33
C ASN A 133 17.67 -16.93 -7.66
N ALA A 134 16.35 -17.03 -7.65
CA ALA A 134 15.43 -16.77 -8.74
C ALA A 134 14.20 -16.04 -8.17
N ASP A 135 13.31 -15.54 -9.03
CA ASP A 135 12.15 -14.78 -8.59
C ASP A 135 11.24 -15.53 -7.60
N ILE A 136 10.59 -14.78 -6.73
CA ILE A 136 9.55 -15.28 -5.82
C ILE A 136 8.21 -14.69 -6.26
N HIS A 137 7.24 -15.55 -6.61
CA HIS A 137 5.90 -15.11 -6.98
C HIS A 137 4.90 -15.53 -5.91
N LEU A 138 4.16 -14.57 -5.37
CA LEU A 138 3.12 -14.77 -4.38
C LEU A 138 1.78 -14.57 -5.10
N GLY A 139 1.19 -15.66 -5.60
CA GLY A 139 0.00 -15.68 -6.44
C GLY A 139 0.37 -15.56 -7.91
N GLU A 140 0.00 -16.55 -8.71
CA GLU A 140 0.21 -16.53 -10.16
C GLU A 140 -0.91 -17.29 -10.88
N SER A 141 -1.32 -16.82 -12.05
CA SER A 141 -2.30 -17.55 -12.87
C SER A 141 -1.64 -18.70 -13.62
N PHE A 142 -2.30 -19.87 -13.65
CA PHE A 142 -1.77 -21.03 -14.37
C PHE A 142 -2.89 -21.82 -15.04
N SER A 143 -2.74 -22.07 -16.34
CA SER A 143 -3.66 -22.89 -17.14
C SER A 143 -5.14 -22.46 -17.04
N GLY A 144 -5.38 -21.14 -17.04
CA GLY A 144 -6.73 -20.55 -16.98
C GLY A 144 -7.36 -20.53 -15.58
N SER A 145 -6.61 -20.89 -14.55
CA SER A 145 -7.01 -20.74 -13.15
C SER A 145 -6.23 -19.62 -12.49
N THR A 146 -6.90 -18.76 -11.73
CA THR A 146 -6.28 -17.68 -10.98
C THR A 146 -5.71 -18.20 -9.66
N GLY A 147 -4.48 -17.79 -9.36
CA GLY A 147 -3.79 -18.16 -8.13
C GLY A 147 -4.27 -17.35 -6.93
N THR A 148 -4.14 -17.94 -5.73
CA THR A 148 -4.31 -17.22 -4.47
C THR A 148 -3.15 -17.52 -3.53
N SER A 149 -2.59 -16.49 -2.89
CA SER A 149 -1.52 -16.68 -1.90
C SER A 149 -1.79 -15.99 -0.56
N ASN A 150 -1.39 -16.65 0.52
CA ASN A 150 -1.36 -16.10 1.87
C ASN A 150 0.02 -16.31 2.49
N VAL A 151 0.76 -15.21 2.66
CA VAL A 151 2.16 -15.25 3.07
C VAL A 151 2.35 -14.44 4.34
N THR A 152 2.98 -15.06 5.34
CA THR A 152 3.30 -14.43 6.63
C THR A 152 4.78 -14.55 6.93
N ILE A 153 5.46 -13.42 7.10
CA ILE A 153 6.85 -13.32 7.56
C ILE A 153 6.83 -12.68 8.94
N ASP A 154 7.03 -13.48 9.99
CA ASP A 154 6.76 -13.07 11.37
C ASP A 154 7.92 -13.37 12.32
N GLY A 155 8.32 -12.38 13.11
CA GLY A 155 9.34 -12.52 14.14
C GLY A 155 10.75 -12.15 13.67
N ALA A 156 11.55 -11.65 14.60
CA ALA A 156 12.93 -11.25 14.36
C ALA A 156 13.75 -12.38 13.72
N GLY A 157 14.48 -12.01 12.66
CA GLY A 157 15.33 -12.94 11.91
C GLY A 157 14.60 -13.83 10.92
N SER A 158 13.27 -13.73 10.81
CA SER A 158 12.49 -14.39 9.75
C SER A 158 12.68 -13.66 8.44
N VAL A 159 13.06 -14.38 7.37
CA VAL A 159 13.44 -13.76 6.09
C VAL A 159 12.77 -14.45 4.90
N LEU A 160 12.18 -13.66 4.01
CA LEU A 160 11.85 -14.02 2.64
C LEU A 160 12.77 -13.25 1.69
N ARG A 161 13.73 -13.92 1.05
CA ARG A 161 14.71 -13.28 0.19
C ARG A 161 14.68 -13.82 -1.23
N SER A 162 14.62 -12.92 -2.21
CA SER A 162 14.95 -13.19 -3.60
C SER A 162 16.27 -12.49 -3.92
N GLN A 163 17.19 -13.19 -4.57
CA GLN A 163 18.48 -12.62 -4.96
C GLN A 163 18.94 -13.07 -6.35
N THR A 164 19.72 -12.24 -7.03
CA THR A 164 20.32 -12.63 -8.32
C THR A 164 21.50 -13.58 -8.09
N ALA A 165 21.46 -14.77 -8.69
CA ALA A 165 22.63 -15.63 -8.75
C ALA A 165 23.76 -14.93 -9.52
N SER A 166 24.96 -14.85 -8.93
CA SER A 166 26.13 -14.26 -9.59
C SER A 166 26.37 -14.92 -10.97
N GLY A 167 26.27 -14.16 -12.05
CA GLY A 167 26.58 -14.60 -13.42
C GLY A 167 25.46 -15.30 -14.18
N SER A 168 24.21 -15.27 -13.71
CA SER A 168 23.05 -15.78 -14.44
C SER A 168 22.16 -14.63 -14.90
N PHE A 169 21.92 -14.54 -16.22
CA PHE A 169 20.93 -13.63 -16.83
C PHE A 169 19.46 -14.06 -16.59
N ALA A 170 19.25 -15.19 -15.89
CA ALA A 170 17.92 -15.77 -15.72
C ALA A 170 17.26 -15.26 -14.43
N GLY A 171 16.49 -14.17 -14.55
CA GLY A 171 15.32 -13.82 -13.72
C GLY A 171 15.41 -14.13 -12.22
N GLY A 172 16.32 -13.45 -11.51
CA GLY A 172 16.41 -13.50 -10.05
C GLY A 172 16.40 -12.11 -9.44
N GLY A 173 16.18 -12.06 -8.13
CA GLY A 173 16.18 -10.81 -7.37
C GLY A 173 14.84 -10.09 -7.34
N ARG A 174 13.77 -10.64 -7.93
CA ARG A 174 12.41 -10.05 -7.86
C ARG A 174 11.52 -10.76 -6.86
N ILE A 175 10.63 -10.00 -6.25
CA ILE A 175 9.50 -10.51 -5.47
C ILE A 175 8.22 -9.90 -6.04
N LEU A 176 7.27 -10.74 -6.47
CA LEU A 176 6.03 -10.33 -7.13
C LEU A 176 4.82 -10.72 -6.29
N VAL A 177 3.93 -9.77 -6.02
CA VAL A 177 2.79 -9.91 -5.09
C VAL A 177 1.54 -9.27 -5.69
N PRO A 178 0.75 -9.97 -6.52
CA PRO A 178 1.01 -11.19 -7.25
C PRO A 178 1.66 -10.95 -8.61
N PHE A 179 1.64 -11.97 -9.46
CA PHE A 179 1.87 -11.85 -10.89
C PHE A 179 0.60 -12.26 -11.67
N GLY A 180 0.09 -11.35 -12.50
CA GLY A 180 -1.16 -11.55 -13.23
C GLY A 180 -2.41 -11.43 -12.36
N ALA A 181 -3.52 -11.95 -12.89
CA ALA A 181 -4.88 -12.01 -12.32
C ALA A 181 -5.08 -12.65 -10.93
N ALA A 182 -4.02 -12.98 -10.21
CA ALA A 182 -4.08 -13.65 -8.92
C ALA A 182 -4.46 -12.68 -7.79
N SER A 183 -4.84 -13.21 -6.62
CA SER A 183 -5.05 -12.41 -5.41
C SER A 183 -4.08 -12.82 -4.32
N SER A 184 -3.51 -11.86 -3.61
CA SER A 184 -2.42 -12.14 -2.67
C SER A 184 -2.48 -11.30 -1.42
N THR A 185 -2.14 -11.95 -0.31
CA THR A 185 -1.96 -11.33 0.99
C THR A 185 -0.54 -11.59 1.48
N LEU A 186 0.17 -10.53 1.85
CA LEU A 186 1.51 -10.59 2.43
C LEU A 186 1.51 -9.81 3.73
N THR A 187 1.83 -10.48 4.84
CA THR A 187 1.99 -9.85 6.15
C THR A 187 3.43 -9.98 6.62
N VAL A 188 4.07 -8.85 6.93
CA VAL A 188 5.41 -8.77 7.51
C VAL A 188 5.27 -8.16 8.90
N SER A 189 5.63 -8.92 9.94
CA SER A 189 5.37 -8.52 11.32
C SER A 189 6.46 -8.92 12.31
N ASN A 190 6.46 -8.25 13.47
CA ASN A 190 7.32 -8.54 14.62
C ASN A 190 8.83 -8.68 14.28
N GLY A 191 9.35 -7.88 13.34
CA GLY A 191 10.76 -7.92 12.93
C GLY A 191 11.06 -8.85 11.75
N GLY A 192 10.03 -9.30 11.02
CA GLY A 192 10.19 -10.04 9.77
C GLY A 192 10.78 -9.19 8.65
N LEU A 193 11.45 -9.83 7.69
CA LEU A 193 12.10 -9.17 6.57
C LEU A 193 11.70 -9.80 5.23
N VAL A 194 11.26 -8.97 4.29
CA VAL A 194 11.16 -9.30 2.86
C VAL A 194 12.23 -8.51 2.11
N ASP A 195 13.04 -9.20 1.33
CA ASP A 195 14.30 -8.67 0.82
C ASP A 195 14.52 -9.05 -0.65
N ALA A 196 14.41 -8.07 -1.55
CA ALA A 196 14.74 -8.23 -2.97
C ALA A 196 16.13 -7.65 -3.23
N VAL A 197 17.11 -8.53 -3.43
CA VAL A 197 18.54 -8.18 -3.49
C VAL A 197 19.13 -8.52 -4.85
N GLY A 198 20.15 -7.78 -5.23
CA GLY A 198 20.95 -7.99 -6.43
C GLY A 198 20.36 -7.28 -7.64
N GLY A 199 21.07 -7.46 -8.75
CA GLY A 199 20.74 -6.84 -10.02
C GLY A 199 21.87 -6.01 -10.57
N GLN A 200 21.93 -5.92 -11.90
CA GLN A 200 22.66 -4.85 -12.55
C GLN A 200 21.67 -3.74 -12.90
N LEU A 201 22.05 -2.48 -12.70
CA LEU A 201 21.21 -1.33 -13.06
C LEU A 201 20.77 -1.29 -14.54
N SER A 202 21.48 -2.03 -15.41
CA SER A 202 21.16 -2.18 -16.83
C SER A 202 20.10 -3.25 -17.12
N GLU A 203 19.75 -4.07 -16.13
CA GLU A 203 18.75 -5.11 -16.26
C GLU A 203 17.48 -4.65 -15.53
N PHE A 204 16.44 -4.42 -16.32
CA PHE A 204 15.13 -3.98 -15.85
C PHE A 204 14.64 -4.90 -14.72
N GLU A 205 14.11 -4.28 -13.64
CA GLU A 205 13.39 -4.93 -12.54
C GLU A 205 14.19 -5.80 -11.57
N GLN A 206 15.51 -6.01 -11.72
CA GLN A 206 16.23 -6.82 -10.72
C GLN A 206 16.34 -6.09 -9.39
N GLY A 207 16.30 -6.84 -8.28
CA GLY A 207 16.33 -6.27 -6.93
C GLY A 207 15.10 -5.44 -6.59
N ALA A 208 13.96 -5.72 -7.24
CA ALA A 208 12.72 -4.98 -7.05
C ALA A 208 11.61 -5.82 -6.40
N VAL A 209 10.70 -5.11 -5.73
CA VAL A 209 9.46 -5.67 -5.18
C VAL A 209 8.28 -5.09 -5.96
N PHE A 210 7.47 -5.98 -6.52
CA PHE A 210 6.28 -5.66 -7.31
C PHE A 210 5.03 -6.03 -6.50
N ILE A 211 4.11 -5.09 -6.31
CA ILE A 211 2.89 -5.24 -5.52
C ILE A 211 1.71 -4.81 -6.39
N GLY A 212 0.88 -5.76 -6.80
CA GLY A 212 -0.22 -5.56 -7.74
C GLY A 212 -0.01 -6.22 -9.10
N ASP A 213 -0.93 -5.99 -10.03
CA ASP A 213 -0.93 -6.64 -11.35
C ASP A 213 -0.54 -5.68 -12.48
N TYR A 214 0.37 -6.16 -13.32
CA TYR A 214 0.84 -5.54 -14.57
C TYR A 214 0.06 -6.02 -15.81
N SER A 215 -0.87 -6.96 -15.65
CA SER A 215 -1.55 -7.63 -16.74
C SER A 215 -2.93 -7.04 -17.04
N GLU A 216 -3.27 -6.99 -18.33
CA GLU A 216 -4.43 -6.24 -18.83
C GLU A 216 -5.81 -6.89 -18.60
N ALA A 217 -5.87 -8.07 -17.96
CA ALA A 217 -7.01 -8.97 -18.20
C ALA A 217 -8.09 -9.01 -17.09
N THR A 218 -7.75 -8.75 -15.83
CA THR A 218 -8.67 -9.03 -14.71
C THR A 218 -8.23 -8.39 -13.40
N ALA A 219 -9.22 -7.94 -12.62
CA ALA A 219 -8.98 -7.33 -11.32
C ALA A 219 -8.29 -8.27 -10.31
N ALA A 220 -7.10 -7.89 -9.84
CA ALA A 220 -6.41 -8.52 -8.72
C ALA A 220 -6.70 -7.75 -7.42
N ASN A 221 -6.91 -8.48 -6.31
CA ASN A 221 -6.95 -7.89 -4.97
C ASN A 221 -5.66 -8.24 -4.24
N VAL A 222 -4.92 -7.21 -3.83
CA VAL A 222 -3.62 -7.33 -3.20
C VAL A 222 -3.60 -6.53 -1.92
N ASN A 223 -3.22 -7.19 -0.84
CA ASN A 223 -3.07 -6.55 0.46
C ASN A 223 -1.72 -6.92 1.06
N VAL A 224 -0.87 -5.91 1.20
CA VAL A 224 0.43 -6.03 1.85
C VAL A 224 0.36 -5.24 3.16
N THR A 225 0.71 -5.89 4.27
CA THR A 225 0.78 -5.25 5.59
C THR A 225 2.17 -5.39 6.16
N VAL A 226 2.80 -4.28 6.51
CA VAL A 226 4.09 -4.23 7.21
C VAL A 226 3.85 -3.57 8.56
N THR A 227 3.90 -4.34 9.64
CA THR A 227 3.50 -3.89 10.97
C THR A 227 4.49 -4.25 12.06
N GLY A 228 4.67 -3.37 13.04
CA GLY A 228 5.57 -3.58 14.16
C GLY A 228 7.02 -3.18 13.87
N GLU A 229 7.69 -2.69 14.90
CA GLU A 229 9.08 -2.25 14.84
C GLU A 229 10.00 -3.35 14.29
N GLY A 230 10.86 -2.94 13.34
CA GLY A 230 11.84 -3.82 12.70
C GLY A 230 11.27 -4.62 11.52
N SER A 231 9.95 -4.71 11.36
CA SER A 231 9.33 -5.34 10.20
C SER A 231 9.62 -4.53 8.95
N THR A 232 10.20 -5.15 7.93
CA THR A 232 10.70 -4.43 6.76
C THR A 232 10.39 -5.17 5.47
N ILE A 233 9.90 -4.43 4.47
CA ILE A 233 10.05 -4.79 3.05
C ILE A 233 11.15 -3.90 2.49
N GLN A 234 12.15 -4.49 1.86
CA GLN A 234 13.19 -3.72 1.20
C GLN A 234 13.51 -4.27 -0.18
N ALA A 235 13.85 -3.34 -1.06
CA ALA A 235 14.29 -3.60 -2.42
C ALA A 235 15.60 -2.86 -2.66
N GLN A 236 16.52 -3.50 -3.38
CA GLN A 236 17.76 -2.84 -3.75
C GLN A 236 17.46 -1.65 -4.69
N HIS A 237 16.69 -1.86 -5.75
CA HIS A 237 16.55 -0.86 -6.81
C HIS A 237 15.19 -0.19 -6.88
N GLY A 238 14.08 -0.89 -6.64
CA GLY A 238 12.77 -0.28 -6.79
C GLY A 238 11.63 -1.01 -6.08
N ILE A 239 10.61 -0.25 -5.71
CA ILE A 239 9.36 -0.78 -5.16
C ILE A 239 8.21 -0.24 -5.99
N PHE A 240 7.42 -1.14 -6.55
CA PHE A 240 6.35 -0.79 -7.45
C PHE A 240 5.04 -1.27 -6.86
N VAL A 241 4.16 -0.32 -6.54
CA VAL A 241 2.79 -0.58 -6.09
C VAL A 241 1.90 -0.22 -7.26
N GLU A 242 1.68 -1.18 -8.13
CA GLU A 242 1.07 -0.95 -9.43
C GLU A 242 -0.12 -1.86 -9.66
N ASN A 243 -1.24 -1.30 -10.10
CA ASN A 243 -2.34 -2.14 -10.54
C ASN A 243 -3.04 -1.59 -11.76
N GLN A 244 -2.95 -2.29 -12.89
CA GLN A 244 -3.74 -1.92 -14.07
C GLN A 244 -5.23 -2.10 -13.82
N PHE A 245 -5.63 -3.16 -13.10
CA PHE A 245 -7.01 -3.50 -12.84
C PHE A 245 -7.19 -4.08 -11.42
N GLY A 246 -8.09 -3.51 -10.63
CA GLY A 246 -8.36 -3.98 -9.26
C GLY A 246 -7.70 -3.10 -8.20
N GLN A 247 -7.32 -3.69 -7.06
CA GLN A 247 -6.77 -2.96 -5.92
C GLN A 247 -5.47 -3.56 -5.38
N ALA A 248 -4.45 -2.73 -5.23
CA ALA A 248 -3.21 -2.97 -4.53
C ALA A 248 -3.08 -1.99 -3.37
N VAL A 249 -3.11 -2.52 -2.16
CA VAL A 249 -2.99 -1.74 -0.92
C VAL A 249 -1.77 -2.18 -0.14
N VAL A 250 -0.92 -1.22 0.21
CA VAL A 250 0.19 -1.39 1.14
C VAL A 250 -0.10 -0.62 2.41
N ASN A 251 -0.17 -1.31 3.55
CA ASN A 251 -0.37 -0.71 4.87
C ASN A 251 0.92 -0.82 5.68
N ILE A 252 1.52 0.32 6.04
CA ILE A 252 2.72 0.42 6.86
C ILE A 252 2.33 1.01 8.21
N THR A 253 2.37 0.19 9.26
CA THR A 253 1.81 0.53 10.58
C THR A 253 2.74 0.16 11.75
N ASP A 254 2.52 0.76 12.90
CA ASP A 254 3.17 0.41 14.18
C ASP A 254 4.71 0.31 14.12
N GLY A 255 5.37 1.17 13.33
CA GLY A 255 6.83 1.19 13.18
C GLY A 255 7.39 0.24 12.10
N GLY A 256 6.53 -0.34 11.26
CA GLY A 256 6.94 -1.06 10.07
C GLY A 256 7.58 -0.15 9.03
N ALA A 257 8.35 -0.74 8.10
CA ALA A 257 9.06 0.04 7.08
C ALA A 257 9.04 -0.59 5.68
N VAL A 258 8.98 0.27 4.66
CA VAL A 258 9.16 -0.09 3.25
C VAL A 258 10.29 0.79 2.68
N LYS A 259 11.34 0.18 2.13
CA LYS A 259 12.58 0.90 1.78
C LYS A 259 13.19 0.49 0.45
N GLN A 260 13.48 1.46 -0.40
CA GLN A 260 14.46 1.32 -1.47
C GLN A 260 15.86 1.65 -0.91
N LEU A 261 16.86 0.83 -1.24
CA LEU A 261 18.21 0.92 -0.63
C LEU A 261 19.26 1.58 -1.52
N GLU A 262 19.14 1.46 -2.83
CA GLU A 262 20.04 2.03 -3.83
C GLU A 262 19.23 2.78 -4.88
N PRO A 263 19.85 3.66 -5.69
CA PRO A 263 19.14 4.34 -6.77
C PRO A 263 18.42 3.39 -7.73
N GLY A 264 17.33 3.90 -8.32
CA GLY A 264 16.52 3.21 -9.32
C GLY A 264 17.35 2.67 -10.49
N PHE A 265 16.83 1.63 -11.14
CA PHE A 265 17.45 1.09 -12.35
C PHE A 265 17.36 2.08 -13.51
N VAL A 266 18.17 1.86 -14.54
CA VAL A 266 18.16 2.69 -15.75
C VAL A 266 17.37 1.96 -16.83
N PHE A 267 16.22 2.49 -17.21
CA PHE A 267 15.39 1.97 -18.30
C PHE A 267 15.34 2.99 -19.44
N ASP A 268 15.59 2.52 -20.66
CA ASP A 268 15.69 3.36 -21.87
C ASP A 268 16.62 4.59 -21.71
N GLY A 269 17.70 4.43 -20.94
CA GLY A 269 18.67 5.51 -20.66
C GLY A 269 18.20 6.56 -19.66
N LYS A 270 17.01 6.39 -19.05
CA LYS A 270 16.50 7.22 -17.96
C LYS A 270 16.61 6.46 -16.65
N GLN A 271 16.95 7.17 -15.59
CA GLN A 271 16.90 6.62 -14.25
C GLN A 271 15.44 6.58 -13.82
N GLU A 272 14.95 5.41 -13.43
CA GLU A 272 13.59 5.26 -12.95
C GLU A 272 13.45 5.73 -11.50
N PRO A 273 12.22 6.11 -11.10
CA PRO A 273 11.89 6.41 -9.72
C PRO A 273 12.21 5.22 -8.81
N GLY A 274 12.44 5.53 -7.53
CA GLY A 274 12.72 4.50 -6.55
C GLY A 274 11.48 3.78 -6.06
N ILE A 275 10.39 4.54 -5.92
CA ILE A 275 9.08 3.99 -5.56
C ILE A 275 8.06 4.55 -6.53
N ILE A 276 7.26 3.67 -7.12
CA ILE A 276 6.14 4.04 -8.00
C ILE A 276 4.85 3.54 -7.35
N ILE A 277 3.86 4.43 -7.23
CA ILE A 277 2.52 4.12 -6.74
C ILE A 277 1.55 4.50 -7.86
N ASP A 278 1.01 3.50 -8.55
CA ASP A 278 0.34 3.78 -9.81
C ASP A 278 -0.77 2.80 -10.19
N SER A 279 -1.79 3.27 -10.88
CA SER A 279 -2.93 2.45 -11.24
C SER A 279 -3.76 3.00 -12.40
N LEU A 280 -4.12 2.14 -13.34
CA LEU A 280 -5.10 2.49 -14.37
C LEU A 280 -6.55 2.39 -13.86
N ASP A 281 -6.78 2.06 -12.60
CA ASP A 281 -8.09 2.02 -11.95
C ASP A 281 -8.21 3.13 -10.91
N ALA A 282 -9.38 3.76 -10.83
CA ALA A 282 -9.71 4.86 -9.93
C ALA A 282 -9.45 4.59 -8.44
N ASN A 283 -9.33 3.31 -8.03
CA ASN A 283 -9.10 2.93 -6.65
C ASN A 283 -7.78 2.16 -6.44
N GLY A 284 -6.96 2.01 -7.48
CA GLY A 284 -6.24 0.77 -7.64
C GLY A 284 -4.86 0.66 -7.01
N ALA A 285 -4.12 1.75 -6.75
CA ALA A 285 -2.86 1.68 -6.00
C ALA A 285 -2.87 2.64 -4.83
N GLN A 286 -2.69 2.08 -3.63
CA GLN A 286 -2.75 2.82 -2.37
C GLN A 286 -1.61 2.41 -1.45
N VAL A 287 -0.92 3.39 -0.90
CA VAL A 287 0.05 3.20 0.18
C VAL A 287 -0.36 4.06 1.37
N ASN A 288 -0.58 3.39 2.50
CA ASN A 288 -0.96 4.02 3.77
C ASN A 288 0.21 3.91 4.75
N VAL A 289 0.75 5.04 5.19
CA VAL A 289 1.84 5.12 6.16
C VAL A 289 1.32 5.77 7.43
N SER A 290 1.09 4.97 8.48
CA SER A 290 0.37 5.41 9.67
C SER A 290 0.99 4.91 10.97
N GLY A 291 0.96 5.74 12.00
CA GLY A 291 1.26 5.32 13.37
C GLY A 291 2.74 5.34 13.76
N ILE A 292 2.93 5.17 15.06
CA ILE A 292 4.21 5.09 15.75
C ILE A 292 4.14 3.85 16.64
N SER A 293 5.19 3.03 16.65
CA SER A 293 5.29 1.87 17.53
C SER A 293 5.23 2.27 19.01
N ALA A 294 5.00 1.30 19.89
CA ALA A 294 5.05 1.51 21.34
C ALA A 294 6.42 2.02 21.85
N SER A 295 7.50 1.84 21.09
CA SER A 295 8.86 2.32 21.39
C SER A 295 9.17 3.71 20.82
N GLY A 296 8.23 4.32 20.09
CA GLY A 296 8.39 5.64 19.49
C GLY A 296 8.97 5.63 18.07
N VAL A 297 9.03 4.47 17.41
CA VAL A 297 9.50 4.35 16.02
C VAL A 297 8.34 4.57 15.07
N ALA A 298 8.41 5.62 14.25
CA ALA A 298 7.40 5.91 13.23
C ALA A 298 7.39 4.85 12.12
N SER A 299 6.19 4.54 11.60
CA SER A 299 6.06 3.81 10.34
C SER A 299 6.68 4.62 9.20
N SER A 300 7.38 3.97 8.28
CA SER A 300 8.14 4.69 7.25
C SER A 300 8.08 4.10 5.85
N LEU A 301 7.91 4.96 4.84
CA LEU A 301 8.20 4.70 3.43
C LEU A 301 9.43 5.52 3.03
N SER A 302 10.49 4.89 2.52
CA SER A 302 11.71 5.63 2.16
C SER A 302 12.32 5.24 0.82
N ALA A 303 12.74 6.24 0.06
CA ALA A 303 13.42 6.09 -1.22
C ALA A 303 14.77 6.83 -1.24
N VAL A 304 15.72 6.32 -2.02
CA VAL A 304 17.00 6.98 -2.31
C VAL A 304 16.87 7.90 -3.52
N THR A 305 15.89 7.62 -4.38
CA THR A 305 15.51 8.42 -5.55
C THR A 305 14.03 8.80 -5.45
N ASP A 306 13.43 9.26 -6.55
CA ASP A 306 12.10 9.84 -6.53
C ASP A 306 11.02 8.87 -6.05
N ILE A 307 9.97 9.43 -5.47
CA ILE A 307 8.70 8.74 -5.24
C ILE A 307 7.68 9.32 -6.21
N ASP A 308 7.20 8.50 -7.13
CA ASP A 308 6.22 8.90 -8.13
C ASP A 308 4.85 8.33 -7.79
N ILE A 309 3.83 9.19 -7.83
CA ILE A 309 2.44 8.86 -7.50
C ILE A 309 1.58 9.18 -8.71
N GLY A 310 1.14 8.16 -9.45
CA GLY A 310 0.39 8.33 -10.68
C GLY A 310 1.26 8.77 -11.85
N ILE A 311 1.89 7.83 -12.53
CA ILE A 311 2.79 8.16 -13.65
C ILE A 311 2.04 8.17 -14.98
N GLU A 312 2.73 8.58 -16.03
CA GLU A 312 2.22 8.33 -17.38
C GLU A 312 2.61 6.92 -17.81
N VAL A 313 1.64 6.15 -18.28
CA VAL A 313 1.89 4.94 -19.04
C VAL A 313 1.35 5.11 -20.46
N SER A 314 1.82 4.27 -21.39
CA SER A 314 1.41 4.36 -22.81
C SER A 314 -0.11 4.30 -23.07
N GLN A 315 -0.90 3.91 -22.06
CA GLN A 315 -2.35 3.73 -22.12
C GLN A 315 -3.15 4.88 -21.50
N GLY A 316 -2.51 5.84 -20.82
CA GLY A 316 -3.20 6.88 -20.07
C GLY A 316 -2.37 7.47 -18.93
N LYS A 317 -2.93 8.49 -18.27
CA LYS A 317 -2.45 8.94 -16.96
C LYS A 317 -3.05 8.03 -15.91
N SER A 318 -2.19 7.32 -15.21
CA SER A 318 -2.59 6.46 -14.12
C SER A 318 -2.59 7.22 -12.80
N THR A 319 -3.24 6.62 -11.81
CA THR A 319 -3.65 7.23 -10.54
C THR A 319 -2.96 6.51 -9.40
N GLY A 320 -2.49 7.25 -8.41
CA GLY A 320 -1.88 6.68 -7.22
C GLY A 320 -2.31 7.44 -5.98
N HIS A 321 -2.40 6.76 -4.83
CA HIS A 321 -2.72 7.41 -3.57
C HIS A 321 -1.68 7.07 -2.50
N LEU A 322 -1.05 8.11 -1.95
CA LEU A 322 -0.18 8.01 -0.79
C LEU A 322 -0.80 8.78 0.38
N LEU A 323 -1.16 8.06 1.44
CA LEU A 323 -1.66 8.63 2.69
C LEU A 323 -0.59 8.53 3.78
N VAL A 324 -0.28 9.67 4.40
CA VAL A 324 0.71 9.78 5.48
C VAL A 324 0.04 10.42 6.69
N GLU A 325 -0.10 9.67 7.79
CA GLU A 325 -0.84 10.15 8.96
C GLU A 325 -0.36 9.59 10.30
N ASN A 326 -0.88 10.15 11.40
CA ASN A 326 -0.68 9.64 12.76
C ASN A 326 0.81 9.42 13.12
N GLY A 327 1.69 10.33 12.68
CA GLY A 327 3.14 10.24 12.90
C GLY A 327 3.91 9.37 11.90
N GLY A 328 3.25 8.78 10.91
CA GLY A 328 3.89 8.12 9.77
C GLY A 328 4.79 9.06 8.99
N LYS A 329 5.83 8.51 8.35
CA LYS A 329 6.84 9.27 7.63
C LYS A 329 7.07 8.77 6.21
N VAL A 330 7.12 9.70 5.26
CA VAL A 330 7.62 9.47 3.91
C VAL A 330 8.92 10.25 3.76
N THR A 331 9.97 9.62 3.21
CA THR A 331 11.26 10.29 2.99
C THR A 331 11.88 9.88 1.67
N THR A 332 12.27 10.86 0.87
CA THR A 332 13.14 10.65 -0.28
C THR A 332 14.34 11.61 -0.21
N LEU A 333 15.47 11.22 -0.81
CA LEU A 333 16.63 12.10 -0.96
C LEU A 333 16.48 13.10 -2.12
N THR A 334 15.53 12.87 -3.00
CA THR A 334 15.25 13.69 -4.19
C THR A 334 13.80 14.18 -4.12
N ASP A 335 12.95 13.88 -5.09
CA ASP A 335 11.65 14.53 -5.24
C ASP A 335 10.47 13.57 -4.99
N ILE A 336 9.33 14.14 -4.63
CA ILE A 336 8.03 13.46 -4.70
C ILE A 336 7.25 14.06 -5.85
N ASN A 337 6.89 13.25 -6.84
CA ASN A 337 6.11 13.67 -7.99
C ASN A 337 4.66 13.17 -7.84
N ILE A 338 3.71 14.09 -7.77
CA ILE A 338 2.27 13.78 -7.74
C ILE A 338 1.71 14.06 -9.12
N SER A 339 1.28 12.99 -9.81
CA SER A 339 0.94 12.99 -11.23
C SER A 339 2.14 13.32 -12.14
N SER A 340 1.91 13.45 -13.44
CA SER A 340 2.88 13.83 -14.45
C SER A 340 2.40 15.00 -15.33
N ASN A 341 3.33 15.90 -15.66
CA ASN A 341 3.10 16.98 -16.60
C ASN A 341 3.25 16.47 -18.04
N ASN A 342 2.18 15.87 -18.55
CA ASN A 342 2.14 15.40 -19.92
C ASN A 342 1.95 16.56 -20.90
N SER A 343 2.84 16.64 -21.89
CA SER A 343 2.72 17.56 -23.03
C SER A 343 1.65 17.15 -24.05
N ASP A 344 1.19 15.90 -24.03
CA ASP A 344 0.13 15.38 -24.89
C ASP A 344 -1.25 15.64 -24.27
N PRO A 345 -2.02 16.61 -24.77
CA PRO A 345 -3.34 16.96 -24.22
C PRO A 345 -4.40 15.87 -24.44
N ARG A 346 -4.06 14.78 -25.16
CA ARG A 346 -4.97 13.65 -25.38
C ARG A 346 -4.96 12.66 -24.22
N VAL A 347 -3.96 12.73 -23.34
CA VAL A 347 -3.82 11.81 -22.22
C VAL A 347 -4.50 12.44 -20.99
N THR A 348 -5.78 12.08 -20.80
CA THR A 348 -6.54 12.47 -19.61
C THR A 348 -6.35 11.45 -18.49
N SER A 349 -6.51 11.87 -17.24
CA SER A 349 -6.61 10.96 -16.09
C SER A 349 -7.64 9.87 -16.33
N VAL A 350 -7.29 8.62 -16.03
CA VAL A 350 -8.25 7.52 -16.15
C VAL A 350 -9.37 7.76 -15.14
N SER A 351 -10.61 7.75 -15.62
CA SER A 351 -11.82 7.97 -14.82
C SER A 351 -11.94 9.34 -14.13
N GLY A 352 -11.13 10.33 -14.52
CA GLY A 352 -11.18 11.68 -13.95
C GLY A 352 -10.78 11.75 -12.47
N GLN A 353 -9.99 10.79 -11.98
CA GLN A 353 -9.45 10.80 -10.62
C GLN A 353 -8.06 11.42 -10.63
N ASP A 354 -7.77 12.15 -9.55
CA ASP A 354 -6.46 12.72 -9.33
C ASP A 354 -5.54 11.72 -8.63
N SER A 355 -4.26 11.79 -8.96
CA SER A 355 -3.21 11.18 -8.14
C SER A 355 -3.03 12.02 -6.90
N SER A 356 -2.88 11.41 -5.72
CA SER A 356 -2.93 12.18 -4.48
C SER A 356 -1.82 11.83 -3.49
N LEU A 357 -1.24 12.87 -2.90
CA LEU A 357 -0.53 12.81 -1.63
C LEU A 357 -1.38 13.48 -0.55
N THR A 358 -1.76 12.72 0.49
CA THR A 358 -2.43 13.27 1.67
C THR A 358 -1.51 13.16 2.87
N VAL A 359 -1.14 14.30 3.48
CA VAL A 359 -0.31 14.34 4.69
C VAL A 359 -1.13 15.02 5.79
N ARG A 360 -1.48 14.29 6.85
CA ARG A 360 -2.42 14.78 7.88
C ARG A 360 -2.15 14.22 9.28
N ASN A 361 -2.83 14.73 10.32
CA ASN A 361 -2.80 14.18 11.68
C ASN A 361 -1.37 13.92 12.21
N GLY A 362 -0.45 14.86 11.98
CA GLY A 362 0.97 14.73 12.37
C GLY A 362 1.81 13.82 11.47
N GLY A 363 1.31 13.39 10.31
CA GLY A 363 2.11 12.78 9.25
C GLY A 363 3.16 13.76 8.69
N MET A 364 4.23 13.21 8.14
CA MET A 364 5.36 14.01 7.62
C MET A 364 5.87 13.44 6.30
N ALA A 365 6.01 14.30 5.30
CA ALA A 365 6.72 13.99 4.05
C ALA A 365 8.00 14.84 3.95
N THR A 366 9.13 14.20 3.63
CA THR A 366 10.42 14.86 3.47
C THR A 366 10.99 14.57 2.08
N ALA A 367 11.27 15.63 1.33
CA ALA A 367 11.84 15.59 -0.02
C ALA A 367 12.64 16.88 -0.27
N GLN A 368 13.39 16.96 -1.36
CA GLN A 368 13.92 18.24 -1.85
C GLN A 368 12.77 19.09 -2.37
N ASN A 369 11.98 18.52 -3.28
CA ASN A 369 10.77 19.14 -3.81
C ASN A 369 9.60 18.16 -3.80
N VAL A 370 8.40 18.69 -3.62
CA VAL A 370 7.12 18.04 -3.88
C VAL A 370 6.49 18.72 -5.09
N PHE A 371 6.48 18.04 -6.22
CA PHE A 371 5.86 18.53 -7.45
C PHE A 371 4.39 18.10 -7.50
N VAL A 372 3.49 19.08 -7.62
CA VAL A 372 2.06 18.86 -7.79
C VAL A 372 1.71 19.17 -9.24
N ASN A 373 1.86 18.15 -10.08
CA ASN A 373 1.68 18.24 -11.54
C ASN A 373 0.19 18.23 -11.91
N ALA A 374 -0.13 18.47 -13.18
CA ALA A 374 -1.51 18.40 -13.68
C ALA A 374 -2.20 17.06 -13.34
N ASP A 375 -3.42 17.11 -12.81
CA ASP A 375 -4.19 15.98 -12.26
C ASP A 375 -3.59 15.37 -10.96
N GLY A 376 -2.64 16.07 -10.34
CA GLY A 376 -2.10 15.75 -9.03
C GLY A 376 -2.79 16.57 -7.94
N ARG A 377 -3.00 15.98 -6.76
CA ARG A 377 -3.56 16.64 -5.58
C ARG A 377 -2.67 16.45 -4.35
N LEU A 378 -2.25 17.56 -3.74
CA LEU A 378 -1.66 17.56 -2.40
C LEU A 378 -2.71 18.05 -1.39
N SER A 379 -2.94 17.28 -0.33
CA SER A 379 -3.92 17.68 0.70
C SER A 379 -3.55 17.27 2.12
N GLY A 380 -4.31 17.77 3.10
CA GLY A 380 -4.18 17.45 4.52
C GLY A 380 -3.56 18.56 5.37
N ASP A 381 -3.42 18.31 6.68
CA ASP A 381 -2.98 19.26 7.71
C ASP A 381 -1.63 18.85 8.35
N GLY A 382 -0.80 18.13 7.59
CA GLY A 382 0.48 17.61 8.02
C GLY A 382 1.66 18.54 7.74
N THR A 383 2.87 17.96 7.81
CA THR A 383 4.12 18.69 7.56
C THR A 383 4.81 18.18 6.31
N ILE A 384 5.18 19.09 5.42
CA ILE A 384 6.10 18.86 4.31
C ILE A 384 7.43 19.52 4.66
N THR A 385 8.53 18.77 4.58
CA THR A 385 9.90 19.31 4.66
C THR A 385 10.51 19.25 3.27
N GLY A 386 10.77 20.42 2.70
CA GLY A 386 11.10 20.57 1.28
C GLY A 386 10.23 21.64 0.62
N ASN A 387 10.58 22.00 -0.61
CA ASN A 387 9.77 22.95 -1.38
C ASN A 387 8.51 22.25 -1.90
N VAL A 388 7.42 23.00 -2.01
CA VAL A 388 6.20 22.54 -2.69
C VAL A 388 6.03 23.38 -3.94
N ILE A 389 6.01 22.72 -5.09
CA ILE A 389 5.94 23.36 -6.42
C ILE A 389 4.67 22.87 -7.11
N VAL A 390 3.69 23.75 -7.26
CA VAL A 390 2.44 23.47 -7.95
C VAL A 390 2.60 23.88 -9.41
N ASP A 391 2.54 22.90 -10.30
CA ASP A 391 2.72 23.08 -11.75
C ASP A 391 1.57 22.43 -12.51
N GLY A 392 0.35 22.88 -12.21
CA GLY A 392 -0.89 22.46 -12.87
C GLY A 392 -1.82 21.61 -12.01
N GLY A 393 -1.36 21.07 -10.89
CA GLY A 393 -2.19 20.31 -9.96
C GLY A 393 -2.94 21.17 -8.94
N THR A 394 -3.49 20.52 -7.92
CA THR A 394 -4.28 21.17 -6.87
C THR A 394 -3.65 20.98 -5.50
N VAL A 395 -3.59 22.05 -4.70
CA VAL A 395 -3.22 21.99 -3.28
C VAL A 395 -4.40 22.44 -2.43
N ALA A 396 -4.76 21.65 -1.43
CA ALA A 396 -5.90 21.91 -0.54
C ALA A 396 -5.58 21.50 0.91
N PRO A 397 -5.35 22.44 1.84
CA PRO A 397 -5.13 22.11 3.24
C PRO A 397 -6.33 21.39 3.87
N GLY A 398 -6.05 20.26 4.53
CA GLY A 398 -6.92 19.62 5.53
C GLY A 398 -8.30 19.12 5.09
N ASN A 399 -9.08 18.62 6.07
CA ASN A 399 -10.54 18.41 5.97
C ASN A 399 -11.28 19.74 6.24
N SER A 400 -10.69 20.80 5.68
CA SER A 400 -11.14 22.16 5.57
C SER A 400 -12.28 22.62 6.49
N PRO A 401 -11.97 23.54 7.43
CA PRO A 401 -10.67 24.21 7.62
C PRO A 401 -9.52 23.33 8.18
N GLY A 402 -8.28 23.53 7.71
CA GLY A 402 -7.07 22.89 8.24
C GLY A 402 -5.75 23.65 8.03
N THR A 403 -4.70 23.29 8.78
CA THR A 403 -3.38 23.96 8.72
C THR A 403 -2.31 23.04 8.13
N MET A 404 -1.73 23.40 6.98
CA MET A 404 -0.59 22.70 6.39
C MET A 404 0.72 23.42 6.73
N THR A 405 1.76 22.68 7.13
CA THR A 405 3.10 23.25 7.34
C THR A 405 4.05 22.86 6.21
N ILE A 406 4.73 23.84 5.63
CA ILE A 406 5.75 23.67 4.59
C ILE A 406 7.06 24.27 5.11
N ASP A 407 8.02 23.41 5.40
CA ASP A 407 9.39 23.80 5.75
C ASP A 407 10.26 23.90 4.49
N GLY A 408 10.00 24.95 3.72
CA GLY A 408 10.57 25.24 2.41
C GLY A 408 9.80 26.34 1.70
N ASP A 409 10.06 26.52 0.41
CA ASP A 409 9.31 27.45 -0.44
C ASP A 409 7.97 26.85 -0.88
N PHE A 410 6.94 27.68 -1.00
CA PHE A 410 5.65 27.34 -1.60
C PHE A 410 5.45 28.13 -2.89
N ILE A 411 5.58 27.45 -4.03
CA ILE A 411 5.61 28.06 -5.35
C ILE A 411 4.44 27.52 -6.17
N VAL A 412 3.51 28.39 -6.55
CA VAL A 412 2.37 28.06 -7.42
C VAL A 412 2.66 28.59 -8.82
N ASN A 413 3.39 27.84 -9.64
CA ASN A 413 3.70 28.23 -11.03
C ASN A 413 2.43 28.24 -11.90
N GLY A 414 1.57 27.25 -11.67
CA GLY A 414 0.25 27.07 -12.27
C GLY A 414 -0.56 26.05 -11.45
N GLY A 415 -1.79 25.78 -11.86
CA GLY A 415 -2.70 24.92 -11.09
C GLY A 415 -3.52 25.70 -10.08
N THR A 416 -4.12 24.99 -9.13
CA THR A 416 -5.13 25.54 -8.22
C THR A 416 -4.72 25.43 -6.76
N LEU A 417 -4.89 26.52 -6.03
CA LEU A 417 -4.89 26.53 -4.58
C LEU A 417 -6.35 26.61 -4.10
N GLU A 418 -6.85 25.56 -3.46
CA GLU A 418 -8.16 25.54 -2.83
C GLU A 418 -8.05 26.01 -1.38
N LEU A 419 -8.86 26.98 -1.00
CA LEU A 419 -8.91 27.55 0.35
C LEU A 419 -10.35 27.61 0.83
N GLU A 420 -10.62 26.97 1.96
CA GLU A 420 -11.92 27.04 2.60
C GLU A 420 -11.94 27.99 3.79
N ILE A 421 -13.10 28.63 3.97
CA ILE A 421 -13.35 29.57 5.06
C ILE A 421 -14.76 29.33 5.59
N ASP A 422 -14.89 28.60 6.70
CA ASP A 422 -16.19 28.41 7.34
C ASP A 422 -16.56 29.63 8.20
N SER A 423 -15.56 30.28 8.80
CA SER A 423 -15.74 31.54 9.52
C SER A 423 -14.46 32.39 9.52
N LEU A 424 -14.53 33.63 10.01
CA LEU A 424 -13.33 34.49 10.17
C LEU A 424 -12.23 33.86 11.04
N PHE A 425 -12.58 32.90 11.89
CA PHE A 425 -11.66 32.22 12.80
C PHE A 425 -11.43 30.75 12.44
N ASP A 426 -12.12 30.26 11.41
CA ASP A 426 -12.07 28.87 10.99
C ASP A 426 -11.87 28.85 9.48
N ARG A 427 -10.60 28.79 9.08
CA ARG A 427 -10.14 28.90 7.69
C ARG A 427 -8.89 28.06 7.49
N ASP A 428 -8.62 27.71 6.25
CA ASP A 428 -7.36 27.06 5.91
C ASP A 428 -6.17 27.96 6.23
N GLU A 429 -5.05 27.36 6.60
CA GLU A 429 -3.79 28.07 6.86
C GLU A 429 -2.60 27.30 6.31
N PHE A 430 -1.64 28.05 5.77
CA PHE A 430 -0.31 27.58 5.42
C PHE A 430 0.71 28.24 6.33
N ILE A 431 1.50 27.41 7.01
CA ILE A 431 2.71 27.86 7.71
C ILE A 431 3.89 27.54 6.81
N VAL A 432 4.46 28.53 6.13
CA VAL A 432 5.54 28.37 5.15
C VAL A 432 6.81 29.00 5.72
N SER A 433 7.93 28.28 5.80
CA SER A 433 9.20 28.86 6.32
C SER A 433 10.00 29.63 5.27
N GLY A 434 9.80 29.34 3.98
CA GLY A 434 10.46 29.96 2.84
C GLY A 434 9.61 31.07 2.18
N ASP A 435 9.73 31.17 0.86
CA ASP A 435 8.99 32.14 0.06
C ASP A 435 7.63 31.58 -0.40
N VAL A 436 6.64 32.46 -0.50
CA VAL A 436 5.33 32.18 -1.13
C VAL A 436 5.27 32.93 -2.45
N ILE A 437 5.18 32.20 -3.57
CA ILE A 437 5.28 32.78 -4.92
C ILE A 437 4.12 32.30 -5.80
N PHE A 438 3.33 33.24 -6.33
CA PHE A 438 2.27 32.96 -7.31
C PHE A 438 2.71 33.35 -8.72
N GLY A 439 2.69 32.38 -9.63
CA GLY A 439 2.92 32.52 -11.06
C GLY A 439 1.74 33.17 -11.80
N ALA A 440 1.95 33.55 -13.06
CA ALA A 440 0.93 34.25 -13.86
C ALA A 440 -0.34 33.39 -14.14
N THR A 441 -0.20 32.07 -14.11
CA THR A 441 -1.25 31.10 -14.42
C THR A 441 -1.75 30.36 -13.18
N ALA A 442 -1.35 30.77 -11.98
CA ALA A 442 -1.88 30.23 -10.75
C ALA A 442 -3.39 30.55 -10.63
N MET A 443 -4.14 29.64 -10.03
CA MET A 443 -5.55 29.80 -9.70
C MET A 443 -5.73 29.71 -8.18
N ILE A 444 -6.66 30.48 -7.63
CA ILE A 444 -7.07 30.41 -6.24
C ILE A 444 -8.58 30.21 -6.20
N ASP A 445 -9.02 29.10 -5.62
CA ASP A 445 -10.43 28.79 -5.46
C ASP A 445 -10.80 29.01 -3.99
N LEU A 446 -11.56 30.08 -3.73
CA LEU A 446 -12.05 30.43 -2.40
C LEU A 446 -13.42 29.80 -2.17
N ILE A 447 -13.52 28.90 -1.20
CA ILE A 447 -14.77 28.23 -0.82
C ILE A 447 -15.26 28.84 0.50
N LEU A 448 -16.31 29.65 0.40
CA LEU A 448 -16.81 30.46 1.51
C LEU A 448 -18.07 29.83 2.13
N GLY A 449 -18.00 29.57 3.44
CA GLY A 449 -19.14 29.17 4.28
C GLY A 449 -20.04 30.34 4.70
N PHE A 450 -19.59 31.58 4.52
CA PHE A 450 -20.31 32.80 4.92
C PHE A 450 -20.01 33.99 3.99
N GLU A 451 -20.77 35.08 4.13
CA GLU A 451 -20.54 36.32 3.38
C GLU A 451 -19.56 37.21 4.15
N PRO A 452 -18.34 37.47 3.63
CA PRO A 452 -17.40 38.35 4.29
C PRO A 452 -17.96 39.78 4.36
N MET A 453 -17.99 40.35 5.57
CA MET A 453 -18.41 41.74 5.78
C MET A 453 -17.29 42.76 5.51
N ASP A 454 -16.05 42.29 5.32
CA ASP A 454 -14.84 43.09 5.14
C ASP A 454 -13.97 42.48 4.03
N ILE A 455 -12.82 43.10 3.77
CA ILE A 455 -11.81 42.64 2.83
C ILE A 455 -11.22 41.32 3.33
N LEU A 456 -11.22 40.30 2.48
CA LEU A 456 -10.50 39.05 2.70
C LEU A 456 -9.13 39.16 2.02
N ASN A 457 -8.04 39.25 2.79
CA ASN A 457 -6.70 39.27 2.21
C ASN A 457 -6.19 37.84 2.04
N ILE A 458 -5.68 37.51 0.84
CA ILE A 458 -5.11 36.19 0.56
C ILE A 458 -3.86 35.93 1.41
N GLU A 459 -3.10 36.97 1.75
CA GLU A 459 -1.93 36.87 2.63
C GLU A 459 -2.28 36.37 4.03
N ASP A 460 -3.53 36.56 4.50
CA ASP A 460 -3.96 36.15 5.85
C ASP A 460 -4.11 34.61 6.00
N PHE A 461 -3.98 33.86 4.90
CA PHE A 461 -3.90 32.40 4.88
C PHE A 461 -2.47 31.89 5.05
N PHE A 462 -1.48 32.77 4.99
CA PHE A 462 -0.07 32.41 5.05
C PHE A 462 0.59 33.02 6.28
N SER A 463 1.42 32.24 6.95
CA SER A 463 2.24 32.70 8.05
C SER A 463 3.65 32.08 7.97
N GLY A 464 4.62 32.68 8.67
CA GLY A 464 6.01 32.21 8.71
C GLY A 464 6.87 32.57 7.50
N PHE A 465 6.28 32.98 6.38
CA PHE A 465 7.00 33.16 5.12
C PHE A 465 8.00 34.32 5.16
N THR A 466 9.03 34.24 4.33
CA THR A 466 10.05 35.29 4.18
C THR A 466 9.62 36.36 3.18
N VAL A 467 9.10 35.95 2.03
CA VAL A 467 8.59 36.82 0.99
C VAL A 467 7.24 36.31 0.49
N PHE A 468 6.30 37.23 0.24
CA PHE A 468 5.08 36.97 -0.50
C PHE A 468 5.14 37.70 -1.83
N GLN A 469 5.16 36.97 -2.94
CA GLN A 469 5.29 37.50 -4.28
C GLN A 469 4.17 37.02 -5.19
N VAL A 470 3.64 37.96 -5.96
CA VAL A 470 2.66 37.68 -7.01
C VAL A 470 3.25 38.17 -8.33
N ASN A 471 3.22 37.32 -9.36
CA ASN A 471 3.68 37.68 -10.68
C ASN A 471 2.89 38.89 -11.20
N ASN A 472 3.56 39.86 -11.83
CA ASN A 472 2.91 41.05 -12.38
C ASN A 472 1.83 40.76 -13.45
N ASN A 473 1.84 39.57 -14.05
CA ASN A 473 0.84 39.13 -15.02
C ASN A 473 -0.29 38.30 -14.40
N PHE A 474 -0.26 38.01 -13.10
CA PHE A 474 -1.40 37.42 -12.40
C PHE A 474 -2.57 38.40 -12.43
N ASN A 475 -3.74 37.95 -12.87
CA ASN A 475 -4.93 38.79 -12.96
C ASN A 475 -5.99 38.28 -11.98
N PRO A 476 -6.19 38.94 -10.82
CA PRO A 476 -7.13 38.48 -9.80
C PRO A 476 -8.56 38.29 -10.30
N LEU A 477 -8.98 39.02 -11.34
CA LEU A 477 -10.32 38.90 -11.92
C LEU A 477 -10.57 37.59 -12.68
N THR A 478 -9.50 36.91 -13.11
CA THR A 478 -9.57 35.65 -13.85
C THR A 478 -8.89 34.49 -13.12
N ASN A 479 -8.02 34.79 -12.18
CA ASN A 479 -7.22 33.82 -11.45
C ASN A 479 -7.75 33.51 -10.05
N ILE A 480 -8.75 34.24 -9.56
CA ILE A 480 -9.41 33.94 -8.29
C ILE A 480 -10.87 33.60 -8.59
N ASP A 481 -11.29 32.38 -8.25
CA ASP A 481 -12.70 32.01 -8.21
C ASP A 481 -13.21 32.10 -6.77
N VAL A 482 -14.47 32.51 -6.63
CA VAL A 482 -15.15 32.61 -5.35
C VAL A 482 -16.43 31.82 -5.42
N MET A 483 -16.45 30.74 -4.65
CA MET A 483 -17.56 29.84 -4.53
C MET A 483 -18.15 29.94 -3.13
N PHE A 484 -19.48 29.85 -3.03
CA PHE A 484 -20.16 29.76 -1.76
C PHE A 484 -20.67 28.33 -1.54
N THR A 485 -20.51 27.82 -0.33
CA THR A 485 -21.14 26.54 0.03
C THR A 485 -22.66 26.69 -0.01
N ALA A 486 -23.38 25.59 -0.27
CA ALA A 486 -24.83 25.61 -0.40
C ALA A 486 -25.57 26.14 0.85
N ASN A 487 -24.91 26.11 2.01
CA ASN A 487 -25.48 26.52 3.30
C ASN A 487 -25.17 27.97 3.69
N SER A 488 -24.37 28.67 2.90
CA SER A 488 -23.96 30.06 3.17
C SER A 488 -25.13 31.06 3.17
N GLY A 489 -26.26 30.70 2.54
CA GLY A 489 -27.42 31.58 2.37
C GLY A 489 -27.21 32.65 1.30
N ILE A 490 -26.15 32.54 0.50
CA ILE A 490 -25.74 33.56 -0.46
C ILE A 490 -26.16 33.15 -1.87
N THR A 491 -26.84 34.05 -2.56
CA THR A 491 -27.19 33.86 -3.97
C THR A 491 -26.03 34.29 -4.86
N GLY A 492 -25.84 33.61 -5.99
CA GLY A 492 -24.86 34.01 -7.00
C GLY A 492 -25.03 35.46 -7.42
N GLY A 493 -23.90 36.15 -7.66
CA GLY A 493 -23.86 37.59 -7.96
C GLY A 493 -23.45 38.48 -6.79
N SER A 494 -23.21 37.90 -5.60
CA SER A 494 -22.69 38.65 -4.45
C SER A 494 -21.26 39.12 -4.71
N ILE A 495 -20.91 40.31 -4.22
CA ILE A 495 -19.60 40.92 -4.42
C ILE A 495 -18.74 40.65 -3.17
N VAL A 496 -17.58 40.03 -3.37
CA VAL A 496 -16.58 39.83 -2.32
C VAL A 496 -15.37 40.71 -2.62
N ASN A 497 -14.94 41.48 -1.62
CA ASN A 497 -13.73 42.29 -1.73
C ASN A 497 -12.51 41.45 -1.31
N ILE A 498 -11.59 41.21 -2.24
CA ILE A 498 -10.36 40.45 -2.01
C ILE A 498 -9.16 41.40 -1.99
N GLY A 499 -8.30 41.24 -1.00
CA GLY A 499 -6.98 41.86 -0.92
C GLY A 499 -5.90 40.93 -1.45
N LEU A 500 -5.01 41.44 -2.30
CA LEU A 500 -3.82 40.72 -2.76
C LEU A 500 -2.73 41.71 -3.18
N GLY A 501 -1.51 41.54 -2.68
CA GLY A 501 -0.36 42.40 -2.97
C GLY A 501 -0.53 43.85 -2.49
N GLY A 502 -1.42 44.09 -1.52
CA GLY A 502 -1.82 45.43 -1.08
C GLY A 502 -2.80 46.15 -2.00
N GLU A 503 -3.28 45.49 -3.05
CA GLU A 503 -4.38 45.96 -3.91
C GLU A 503 -5.71 45.31 -3.51
N MET A 504 -6.83 45.94 -3.90
CA MET A 504 -8.18 45.46 -3.62
C MET A 504 -8.94 45.20 -4.92
N PHE A 505 -9.61 44.05 -4.97
CA PHE A 505 -10.40 43.59 -6.11
C PHE A 505 -11.83 43.26 -5.67
N ALA A 506 -12.81 43.63 -6.48
CA ALA A 506 -14.20 43.25 -6.25
C ALA A 506 -14.55 42.07 -7.19
N LEU A 507 -14.70 40.88 -6.63
CA LEU A 507 -15.05 39.66 -7.37
C LEU A 507 -16.53 39.37 -7.22
N THR A 508 -17.16 38.94 -8.31
CA THR A 508 -18.54 38.45 -8.27
C THR A 508 -18.49 36.95 -8.08
N ALA A 509 -19.03 36.46 -6.96
CA ALA A 509 -19.01 35.03 -6.69
C ALA A 509 -19.81 34.27 -7.75
N ALA A 510 -19.23 33.19 -8.25
CA ALA A 510 -19.93 32.20 -9.03
C ALA A 510 -21.09 31.69 -8.17
N GLY A 511 -22.32 31.70 -8.71
CA GLY A 511 -23.45 31.19 -7.96
C GLY A 511 -23.16 29.77 -7.50
N GLY A 512 -23.27 29.52 -6.19
CA GLY A 512 -23.11 28.19 -5.62
C GLY A 512 -23.96 27.20 -6.42
N ALA A 513 -23.43 25.98 -6.61
CA ALA A 513 -24.09 24.93 -7.37
C ALA A 513 -25.59 24.95 -7.03
N ALA A 514 -26.43 25.21 -8.05
CA ALA A 514 -27.86 25.44 -7.85
C ALA A 514 -28.37 24.36 -6.90
N SER A 515 -28.85 24.77 -5.71
CA SER A 515 -29.25 23.84 -4.65
C SER A 515 -30.05 22.74 -5.31
N VAL A 516 -29.49 21.52 -5.36
CA VAL A 516 -30.19 20.40 -6.00
C VAL A 516 -31.45 20.27 -5.17
N ALA A 517 -32.60 20.58 -5.78
CA ALA A 517 -33.86 20.58 -5.07
C ALA A 517 -33.97 19.22 -4.38
N GLU A 518 -33.93 19.22 -3.04
CA GLU A 518 -33.90 17.99 -2.26
C GLU A 518 -34.98 17.07 -2.84
N PRO A 519 -34.62 15.87 -3.34
CA PRO A 519 -35.50 15.09 -4.22
C PRO A 519 -36.75 14.68 -3.45
N GLY A 520 -37.78 15.53 -3.50
CA GLY A 520 -39.03 15.43 -2.78
C GLY A 520 -38.92 14.65 -1.48
N THR A 521 -38.00 14.96 -0.56
CA THR A 521 -37.86 14.19 0.70
C THR A 521 -39.19 14.18 1.46
N PHE A 522 -39.94 15.29 1.37
CA PHE A 522 -41.33 15.40 1.79
C PHE A 522 -42.32 14.58 0.94
N ALA A 523 -42.08 14.44 -0.36
CA ALA A 523 -42.85 13.54 -1.23
C ALA A 523 -42.58 12.07 -0.88
N LEU A 524 -41.32 11.64 -0.71
CA LEU A 524 -40.93 10.31 -0.26
C LEU A 524 -41.44 10.00 1.15
N LEU A 525 -41.32 10.94 2.09
CA LEU A 525 -41.93 10.84 3.41
C LEU A 525 -43.46 10.76 3.30
N GLY A 526 -44.06 11.58 2.44
CA GLY A 526 -45.49 11.57 2.16
C GLY A 526 -45.97 10.24 1.56
N PHE A 527 -45.23 9.67 0.61
CA PHE A 527 -45.49 8.36 0.02
C PHE A 527 -45.25 7.23 1.03
N GLY A 528 -44.22 7.33 1.87
CA GLY A 528 -43.94 6.38 2.95
C GLY A 528 -45.05 6.37 4.01
N LEU A 529 -45.45 7.54 4.51
CA LEU A 529 -46.56 7.70 5.44
C LEU A 529 -47.89 7.27 4.81
N GLY A 530 -48.12 7.62 3.54
CA GLY A 530 -49.26 7.16 2.76
C GLY A 530 -49.31 5.63 2.64
N GLY A 531 -48.17 4.99 2.38
CA GLY A 531 -48.02 3.54 2.35
C GLY A 531 -48.33 2.89 3.70
N ILE A 532 -47.83 3.45 4.79
CA ILE A 532 -48.13 2.98 6.16
C ILE A 532 -49.62 3.11 6.48
N LEU A 533 -50.26 4.22 6.13
CA LEU A 533 -51.70 4.44 6.34
C LEU A 533 -52.56 3.46 5.52
N LEU A 534 -52.17 3.21 4.27
CA LEU A 534 -52.83 2.22 3.39
C LEU A 534 -52.65 0.79 3.93
N ALA A 535 -51.46 0.44 4.42
CA ALA A 535 -51.20 -0.86 5.05
C ALA A 535 -52.01 -1.05 6.33
N ARG A 536 -52.17 0.01 7.15
CA ARG A 536 -52.96 -0.02 8.38
C ARG A 536 -54.46 -0.21 8.12
N ARG A 537 -54.98 0.27 6.98
CA ARG A 537 -56.39 0.05 6.57
C ARG A 537 -56.70 -1.40 6.19
N ARG A 538 -55.72 -2.20 5.75
CA ARG A 538 -55.93 -3.62 5.38
C ARG A 538 -56.04 -4.57 6.58
N ARG A 539 -55.90 -4.09 7.83
CA ARG A 539 -55.96 -4.93 9.05
C ARG A 539 -57.32 -5.01 9.74
N LYS A 540 -58.42 -4.66 9.05
CA LYS A 540 -59.76 -4.73 9.63
C LYS A 540 -60.57 -5.92 9.07
N VAL A 541 -60.84 -6.84 10.01
CA VAL A 541 -61.98 -7.77 10.11
C VAL A 541 -61.91 -9.02 9.24
N VAL A 542 -61.29 -10.06 9.81
CA VAL A 542 -61.88 -11.41 9.80
C VAL A 542 -62.38 -11.64 11.22
N VAL A 543 -63.69 -11.51 11.43
CA VAL A 543 -64.43 -12.06 12.58
C VAL A 543 -65.53 -12.92 11.99
#